data_AF-X1P797-F1
#
_entry.id   AF-X1P797-F1
#
_cell.length_a   1.000
_cell.length_b   1.000
_cell.length_c   1.000
_cell.angle_alpha   90.00
_cell.angle_beta   90.00
_cell.angle_gamma   90.00
#
_symmetry.space_group_name_H-M   'P 1'
#
loop_
_entity.id
_entity.type
_entity.pdbx_description
1 polymer ?
#
loop_
_entity_poly.entity_id
_entity_poly.type
_entity_poly.pdbx_seq_one_letter_code
_entity_poly.pdbx_strand_id
1 'polypeptide(L)'
;FDENLKPAFNDEAGIKALSVMKELKKYAPPGVMSWQYAQSKDAFYQEKTAMLVSWQSVGMGANNPAESNIVDKWWVAPMPKGVIRASADGNGRSWAITSDTADPDLAWEWIKFWADYDRMIAVTRSGAGMDPAREAPYHDSELLKDFPFLEIVWESIKVDVPFPVMPETPRLFETLSGYLQSAVLGEKTFKNALDEA
;
A
#
# COMPACT_ATOMS: atom_id res chain seq x y z
N PHE A 1 13.22 -3.22 12.31
CA PHE A 1 13.40 -3.52 13.74
C PHE A 1 14.40 -4.66 13.84
N ASP A 2 15.25 -4.65 14.86
CA ASP A 2 16.08 -5.81 15.18
C ASP A 2 15.23 -6.92 15.84
N GLU A 3 15.87 -8.05 16.15
CA GLU A 3 15.25 -9.19 16.84
C GLU A 3 14.66 -8.85 18.22
N ASN A 4 15.02 -7.71 18.80
CA ASN A 4 14.58 -7.23 20.11
C ASN A 4 13.54 -6.10 20.00
N LEU A 5 12.95 -5.89 18.83
CA LEU A 5 12.01 -4.79 18.55
C LEU A 5 12.59 -3.41 18.85
N LYS A 6 13.89 -3.22 18.60
CA LYS A 6 14.48 -1.88 18.53
C LYS A 6 14.47 -1.34 17.10
N PRO A 7 14.24 -0.02 16.92
CA PRO A 7 14.47 0.63 15.63
C PRO A 7 15.89 0.34 15.12
N ALA A 8 15.98 -0.07 13.85
CA ALA A 8 17.24 -0.51 13.22
C ALA A 8 17.27 -0.04 11.76
N PHE A 9 16.90 1.22 11.53
CA PHE A 9 16.80 1.82 10.20
C PHE A 9 17.81 2.95 9.98
N ASN A 10 18.63 3.31 10.99
CA ASN A 10 19.58 4.42 10.93
C ASN A 10 20.99 4.01 10.46
N ASP A 11 21.06 2.93 9.68
CA ASP A 11 22.29 2.39 9.12
C ASP A 11 22.53 2.86 7.67
N GLU A 12 23.55 2.29 7.02
CA GLU A 12 23.86 2.59 5.62
C GLU A 12 22.71 2.23 4.66
N ALA A 13 21.92 1.21 4.98
CA ALA A 13 20.78 0.81 4.15
C ALA A 13 19.66 1.85 4.22
N GLY A 14 19.35 2.38 5.41
CA GLY A 14 18.42 3.50 5.58
C GLY A 14 18.86 4.77 4.88
N ILE A 15 20.15 5.12 4.98
CA ILE A 15 20.72 6.29 4.28
C ILE A 15 20.58 6.10 2.76
N LYS A 16 20.87 4.90 2.24
CA LYS A 16 20.72 4.58 0.82
C LYS A 16 19.26 4.66 0.37
N ALA A 17 18.30 4.21 1.19
CA ALA A 17 16.88 4.31 0.90
C ALA A 17 16.43 5.78 0.77
N LEU A 18 16.83 6.65 1.71
CA LEU A 18 16.58 8.09 1.63
C LEU A 18 17.20 8.73 0.40
N SER A 19 18.41 8.31 0.02
CA SER A 19 19.07 8.77 -1.20
C SER A 19 18.26 8.40 -2.45
N VAL A 20 17.73 7.19 -2.52
CA VAL A 20 16.87 6.76 -3.64
C VAL A 20 15.58 7.57 -3.67
N MET A 21 14.92 7.79 -2.52
CA MET A 21 13.72 8.64 -2.45
C MET A 21 13.98 10.07 -2.93
N LYS A 22 15.10 10.67 -2.51
CA LYS A 22 15.50 12.01 -2.96
C LYS A 22 15.80 12.06 -4.45
N GLU A 23 16.38 11.01 -5.03
CA GLU A 23 16.61 10.91 -6.47
C GLU A 23 15.29 10.80 -7.24
N LEU A 24 14.39 9.92 -6.82
CA LEU A 24 13.08 9.72 -7.45
C LEU A 24 12.23 10.99 -7.45
N LYS A 25 12.32 11.82 -6.39
CA LYS A 25 11.63 13.11 -6.32
C LYS A 25 11.93 14.03 -7.51
N LYS A 26 13.10 13.93 -8.15
CA LYS A 26 13.45 14.74 -9.34
C LYS A 26 12.55 14.43 -10.54
N TYR A 27 11.97 13.23 -10.60
CA TYR A 27 11.11 12.74 -11.67
C TYR A 27 9.62 12.80 -11.30
N ALA A 28 9.31 13.21 -10.07
CA ALA A 28 7.95 13.32 -9.59
C ALA A 28 7.31 14.67 -9.95
N PRO A 29 5.97 14.74 -10.03
CA PRO A 29 5.28 16.00 -10.30
C PRO A 29 5.57 17.10 -9.27
N PRO A 30 5.45 18.39 -9.67
CA PRO A 30 5.54 19.49 -8.72
C PRO A 30 4.55 19.34 -7.57
N GLY A 31 5.00 19.59 -6.34
CA GLY A 31 4.15 19.49 -5.15
C GLY A 31 3.94 18.06 -4.62
N VAL A 32 4.58 17.03 -5.19
CA VAL A 32 4.44 15.63 -4.72
C VAL A 32 4.66 15.46 -3.21
N MET A 33 5.43 16.34 -2.58
CA MET A 33 5.71 16.28 -1.14
C MET A 33 4.49 16.56 -0.27
N SER A 34 3.41 17.15 -0.81
CA SER A 34 2.13 17.33 -0.11
C SER A 34 1.06 16.33 -0.55
N TRP A 35 1.38 15.43 -1.49
CA TRP A 35 0.44 14.46 -2.00
C TRP A 35 0.23 13.32 -1.02
N GLN A 36 -1.00 12.84 -0.96
CA GLN A 36 -1.37 11.61 -0.29
C GLN A 36 -1.84 10.60 -1.35
N TYR A 37 -2.43 9.50 -0.90
CA TYR A 37 -2.98 8.47 -1.77
C TYR A 37 -3.86 9.01 -2.90
N ALA A 38 -4.84 9.88 -2.58
CA ALA A 38 -5.80 10.38 -3.56
C ALA A 38 -5.14 11.18 -4.69
N GLN A 39 -4.26 12.14 -4.35
CA GLN A 39 -3.58 12.97 -5.35
C GLN A 39 -2.66 12.14 -6.25
N SER A 40 -1.95 11.16 -5.68
CA SER A 40 -1.08 10.26 -6.44
C SER A 40 -1.88 9.36 -7.38
N LYS A 41 -2.99 8.78 -6.91
CA LYS A 41 -3.92 7.98 -7.73
C LYS A 41 -4.49 8.82 -8.87
N ASP A 42 -5.01 10.01 -8.57
CA ASP A 42 -5.64 10.86 -9.57
C ASP A 42 -4.62 11.35 -10.60
N ALA A 43 -3.39 11.69 -10.19
CA ALA A 43 -2.33 12.04 -11.12
C ALA A 43 -2.03 10.88 -12.11
N PHE A 44 -2.03 9.64 -11.64
CA PHE A 44 -1.85 8.48 -12.50
C PHE A 44 -3.03 8.30 -13.47
N TYR A 45 -4.27 8.34 -12.96
CA TYR A 45 -5.48 8.23 -13.78
C TYR A 45 -5.60 9.33 -14.84
N GLN A 46 -5.08 10.53 -14.55
CA GLN A 46 -5.13 11.70 -15.42
C GLN A 46 -3.87 11.87 -16.30
N GLU A 47 -3.13 10.77 -16.54
CA GLU A 47 -1.96 10.70 -17.41
C GLU A 47 -0.81 11.66 -17.00
N LYS A 48 -0.71 12.03 -15.71
CA LYS A 48 0.32 12.94 -15.19
C LYS A 48 1.58 12.22 -14.73
N THR A 49 1.50 10.91 -14.50
CA THR A 49 2.64 10.08 -14.10
C THR A 49 2.67 8.80 -14.92
N ALA A 50 3.87 8.40 -15.37
CA ALA A 50 4.04 7.16 -16.13
C ALA A 50 4.02 5.90 -15.24
N MET A 51 4.39 6.04 -13.96
CA MET A 51 4.42 4.95 -12.98
C MET A 51 3.88 5.44 -11.65
N LEU A 52 3.24 4.55 -10.91
CA LEU A 52 2.76 4.78 -9.55
C LEU A 52 3.02 3.51 -8.73
N VAL A 53 3.66 3.67 -7.57
CA VAL A 53 3.71 2.63 -6.54
C VAL A 53 2.47 2.82 -5.67
N SER A 54 1.55 1.85 -5.68
CA SER A 54 0.30 1.92 -4.91
C SER A 54 -0.33 0.54 -4.73
N TRP A 55 -1.43 0.51 -3.98
CA TRP A 55 -2.25 -0.66 -3.70
C TRP A 55 -2.97 -1.15 -4.96
N GLN A 56 -3.24 -2.47 -5.01
CA GLN A 56 -3.95 -3.12 -6.11
C GLN A 56 -5.34 -2.55 -6.40
N SER A 57 -6.00 -1.93 -5.41
CA SER A 57 -7.27 -1.20 -5.57
C SER A 57 -7.20 -0.10 -6.64
N VAL A 58 -6.03 0.49 -6.87
CA VAL A 58 -5.83 1.45 -7.97
C VAL A 58 -6.00 0.78 -9.33
N GLY A 59 -5.53 -0.47 -9.47
CA GLY A 59 -5.73 -1.22 -10.70
C GLY A 59 -7.20 -1.51 -10.98
N MET A 60 -7.98 -1.81 -9.93
CA MET A 60 -9.42 -2.03 -10.06
C MET A 60 -10.15 -0.77 -10.56
N GLY A 61 -9.78 0.41 -10.05
CA GLY A 61 -10.37 1.68 -10.49
C GLY A 61 -9.83 2.21 -11.82
N ALA A 62 -8.63 1.79 -12.25
CA ALA A 62 -8.02 2.28 -13.48
C ALA A 62 -8.81 1.89 -14.75
N ASN A 63 -9.63 0.84 -14.67
CA ASN A 63 -10.54 0.41 -15.74
C ASN A 63 -11.90 1.13 -15.73
N ASN A 64 -12.15 2.05 -14.79
CA ASN A 64 -13.38 2.84 -14.77
C ASN A 64 -13.24 4.11 -15.62
N PRO A 65 -13.89 4.22 -16.80
CA PRO A 65 -13.76 5.40 -17.67
C PRO A 65 -14.37 6.67 -17.09
N ALA A 66 -15.20 6.58 -16.03
CA ALA A 66 -15.70 7.76 -15.33
C ALA A 66 -14.64 8.43 -14.44
N GLU A 67 -13.59 7.70 -14.08
CA GLU A 67 -12.53 8.17 -13.17
C GLU A 67 -11.14 8.22 -13.82
N SER A 68 -10.91 7.42 -14.87
CA SER A 68 -9.58 7.13 -15.45
C SER A 68 -9.51 7.39 -16.95
N ASN A 69 -8.46 8.11 -17.38
CA ASN A 69 -8.15 8.33 -18.82
C ASN A 69 -7.20 7.26 -19.38
N ILE A 70 -6.71 6.37 -18.52
CA ILE A 70 -5.73 5.33 -18.84
C ILE A 70 -6.36 3.96 -19.03
N VAL A 71 -7.68 3.87 -19.21
CA VAL A 71 -8.36 2.60 -19.56
C VAL A 71 -7.62 1.96 -20.74
N ASP A 72 -7.29 0.67 -20.61
CA ASP A 72 -6.48 -0.12 -21.55
C ASP A 72 -5.04 0.38 -21.82
N LYS A 73 -4.54 1.36 -21.06
CA LYS A 73 -3.18 1.93 -21.20
C LYS A 73 -2.29 1.73 -19.97
N TRP A 74 -2.62 0.79 -19.10
CA TRP A 74 -1.93 0.58 -17.84
C TRP A 74 -1.69 -0.91 -17.58
N TRP A 75 -0.72 -1.21 -16.70
CA TRP A 75 -0.44 -2.57 -16.25
C TRP A 75 0.22 -2.56 -14.87
N VAL A 76 0.30 -3.72 -14.22
CA VAL A 76 0.97 -3.92 -12.93
C VAL A 76 2.27 -4.69 -13.14
N ALA A 77 3.30 -4.32 -12.38
CA ALA A 77 4.51 -5.12 -12.24
C ALA A 77 4.88 -5.22 -10.76
N PRO A 78 5.59 -6.28 -10.33
CA PRO A 78 6.15 -6.32 -9.00
C PRO A 78 7.11 -5.16 -8.78
N MET A 79 7.27 -4.74 -7.52
CA MET A 79 8.26 -3.72 -7.16
C MET A 79 9.64 -4.04 -7.74
N PRO A 80 10.35 -3.04 -8.33
CA PRO A 80 11.69 -3.25 -8.83
C PRO A 80 12.60 -3.81 -7.73
N LYS A 81 13.35 -4.87 -8.05
CA LYS A 81 14.30 -5.46 -7.11
C LYS A 81 15.44 -4.47 -6.86
N GLY A 82 15.57 -4.04 -5.61
CA GLY A 82 16.77 -3.36 -5.11
C GLY A 82 17.82 -4.38 -4.68
N VAL A 83 18.10 -4.43 -3.38
CA VAL A 83 18.95 -5.47 -2.78
C VAL A 83 18.19 -6.81 -2.73
N ILE A 84 16.95 -6.75 -2.26
CA ILE A 84 16.02 -7.89 -2.18
C ILE A 84 14.78 -7.60 -3.02
N ARG A 85 13.99 -8.65 -3.29
CA ARG A 85 12.62 -8.49 -3.77
C ARG A 85 11.73 -8.38 -2.53
N ALA A 86 10.97 -7.30 -2.44
CA ALA A 86 10.09 -7.02 -1.31
C ALA A 86 8.86 -6.27 -1.81
N SER A 87 7.73 -6.52 -1.18
CA SER A 87 6.52 -5.70 -1.27
C SER A 87 6.13 -5.23 0.14
N ALA A 88 5.15 -4.32 0.20
CA ALA A 88 4.52 -3.90 1.46
C ALA A 88 3.00 -4.21 1.44
N ASP A 89 2.61 -5.18 0.60
CA ASP A 89 1.22 -5.53 0.26
C ASP A 89 0.46 -6.22 1.41
N GLY A 90 1.11 -6.63 2.50
CA GLY A 90 0.49 -7.35 3.61
C GLY A 90 -0.36 -6.49 4.56
N ASN A 91 -0.60 -5.22 4.20
CA ASN A 91 -1.31 -4.28 5.04
C ASN A 91 -2.73 -4.05 4.51
N GLY A 92 -3.70 -4.72 5.13
CA GLY A 92 -5.12 -4.66 4.77
C GLY A 92 -5.97 -3.85 5.75
N ARG A 93 -7.27 -3.77 5.44
CA ARG A 93 -8.29 -3.29 6.38
C ARG A 93 -8.83 -4.46 7.19
N SER A 94 -9.00 -4.27 8.49
CA SER A 94 -9.59 -5.27 9.37
C SER A 94 -10.94 -4.80 9.90
N TRP A 95 -11.87 -5.75 10.06
CA TRP A 95 -13.09 -5.52 10.82
C TRP A 95 -12.80 -5.65 12.32
N ALA A 96 -13.39 -4.78 13.12
CA ALA A 96 -13.29 -4.81 14.58
C ALA A 96 -14.68 -4.62 15.19
N ILE A 97 -14.94 -5.34 16.29
CA ILE A 97 -16.13 -5.17 17.12
C ILE A 97 -15.71 -4.31 18.31
N THR A 98 -16.38 -3.18 18.52
CA THR A 98 -16.09 -2.32 19.67
C THR A 98 -16.53 -2.98 20.97
N SER A 99 -15.81 -2.72 22.07
CA SER A 99 -16.10 -3.33 23.37
C SER A 99 -17.43 -2.89 23.99
N ASP A 100 -18.01 -1.79 23.49
CA ASP A 100 -19.27 -1.20 23.92
C ASP A 100 -20.47 -1.58 23.02
N THR A 101 -20.28 -2.52 22.09
CA THR A 101 -21.38 -3.02 21.25
C THR A 101 -22.54 -3.53 22.10
N ALA A 102 -23.77 -3.16 21.71
CA ALA A 102 -24.98 -3.66 22.36
C ALA A 102 -25.26 -5.14 22.03
N ASP A 103 -24.72 -5.64 20.92
CA ASP A 103 -24.93 -7.00 20.43
C ASP A 103 -23.66 -7.53 19.72
N PRO A 104 -22.73 -8.18 20.45
CA PRO A 104 -21.50 -8.71 19.88
C PRO A 104 -21.76 -9.89 18.94
N ASP A 105 -22.82 -10.68 19.17
CA ASP A 105 -23.13 -11.85 18.35
C ASP A 105 -23.64 -11.41 16.97
N LEU A 106 -24.55 -10.43 16.91
CA LEU A 106 -25.00 -9.87 15.64
C LEU A 106 -23.87 -9.19 14.86
N ALA A 107 -23.00 -8.45 15.55
CA ALA A 107 -21.82 -7.84 14.94
C ALA A 107 -20.89 -8.91 14.34
N TRP A 108 -20.74 -10.05 15.01
CA TRP A 108 -19.96 -11.18 14.49
C TRP A 108 -20.62 -11.86 13.28
N GLU A 109 -21.94 -12.08 13.30
CA GLU A 109 -22.67 -12.58 12.13
C GLU A 109 -22.53 -11.64 10.92
N TRP A 110 -22.52 -10.32 11.14
CA TRP A 110 -22.28 -9.35 10.08
C TRP A 110 -20.87 -9.46 9.47
N ILE A 111 -19.84 -9.62 10.31
CA ILE A 111 -18.46 -9.81 9.83
C ILE A 111 -18.37 -11.12 9.03
N LYS A 112 -18.93 -12.22 9.54
CA LYS A 112 -18.96 -13.50 8.82
C LYS A 112 -19.68 -13.39 7.48
N PHE A 113 -20.80 -12.67 7.44
CA PHE A 113 -21.53 -12.40 6.20
C PHE A 113 -20.59 -11.76 5.17
N TRP A 114 -19.93 -10.65 5.48
CA TRP A 114 -19.05 -9.99 4.50
C TRP A 114 -17.73 -10.72 4.22
N ALA A 115 -17.27 -11.51 5.18
CA ALA A 115 -16.08 -12.33 5.01
C ALA A 115 -16.33 -13.60 4.20
N ASP A 116 -17.55 -13.87 3.73
CA ASP A 116 -17.83 -15.00 2.85
C ASP A 116 -17.16 -14.86 1.47
N TYR A 117 -16.88 -15.99 0.80
CA TYR A 117 -16.17 -16.02 -0.48
C TYR A 117 -16.90 -15.22 -1.56
N ASP A 118 -18.18 -15.50 -1.79
CA ASP A 118 -18.96 -14.90 -2.88
C ASP A 118 -19.06 -13.39 -2.73
N ARG A 119 -19.21 -12.92 -1.48
CA ARG A 119 -19.27 -11.49 -1.18
C ARG A 119 -17.91 -10.82 -1.33
N MET A 120 -16.82 -11.49 -0.96
CA MET A 120 -15.48 -10.97 -1.21
C MET A 120 -15.24 -10.77 -2.71
N ILE A 121 -15.58 -11.77 -3.53
CA ILE A 121 -15.52 -11.66 -5.00
C ILE A 121 -16.39 -10.50 -5.50
N ALA A 122 -17.65 -10.40 -5.03
CA ALA A 122 -18.56 -9.36 -5.46
C ALA A 122 -18.08 -7.95 -5.08
N VAL A 123 -17.53 -7.77 -3.87
CA VAL A 123 -16.99 -6.48 -3.42
C VAL A 123 -15.76 -6.11 -4.23
N THR A 124 -14.82 -7.04 -4.44
CA THR A 124 -13.65 -6.81 -5.29
C THR A 124 -14.06 -6.41 -6.70
N ARG A 125 -15.03 -7.10 -7.31
CA ARG A 125 -15.56 -6.77 -8.65
C ARG A 125 -16.28 -5.42 -8.72
N SER A 126 -16.91 -4.98 -7.63
CA SER A 126 -17.66 -3.72 -7.64
C SER A 126 -16.76 -2.49 -7.82
N GLY A 127 -15.44 -2.63 -7.73
CA GLY A 127 -14.51 -1.51 -7.78
C GLY A 127 -14.50 -0.68 -6.49
N ALA A 128 -15.17 -1.16 -5.41
CA ALA A 128 -15.21 -0.51 -4.10
C ALA A 128 -13.83 -0.40 -3.41
N GLY A 129 -12.76 -0.87 -4.05
CA GLY A 129 -11.40 -0.78 -3.55
C GLY A 129 -11.17 -1.60 -2.28
N MET A 130 -11.86 -2.75 -2.16
CA MET A 130 -11.48 -3.78 -1.20
C MET A 130 -10.77 -4.93 -1.92
N ASP A 131 -9.53 -5.10 -1.51
CA ASP A 131 -8.67 -6.17 -1.95
C ASP A 131 -9.14 -7.51 -1.36
N PRO A 132 -8.93 -8.63 -2.07
CA PRO A 132 -9.21 -9.93 -1.48
C PRO A 132 -8.37 -10.17 -0.23
N ALA A 133 -9.03 -10.49 0.89
CA ALA A 133 -8.37 -10.78 2.16
C ALA A 133 -8.00 -12.27 2.32
N ARG A 134 -8.19 -13.09 1.28
CA ARG A 134 -7.88 -14.53 1.25
C ARG A 134 -7.22 -14.90 -0.06
N GLU A 135 -6.52 -16.04 -0.06
CA GLU A 135 -5.87 -16.60 -1.23
C GLU A 135 -6.87 -16.99 -2.33
N ALA A 136 -7.97 -17.66 -1.99
CA ALA A 136 -8.85 -18.29 -2.99
C ALA A 136 -9.32 -17.32 -4.11
N PRO A 137 -9.76 -16.07 -3.82
CA PRO A 137 -10.08 -15.10 -4.86
C PRO A 137 -8.96 -14.78 -5.86
N TYR A 138 -7.68 -14.81 -5.45
CA TYR A 138 -6.56 -14.58 -6.36
C TYR A 138 -6.42 -15.67 -7.44
N HIS A 139 -7.11 -16.80 -7.26
CA HIS A 139 -7.15 -17.91 -8.20
C HIS A 139 -8.53 -18.12 -8.83
N ASP A 140 -9.48 -17.21 -8.59
CA ASP A 140 -10.83 -17.28 -9.16
C ASP A 140 -10.80 -16.95 -10.65
N SER A 141 -11.14 -17.91 -11.50
CA SER A 141 -11.04 -17.75 -12.95
C SER A 141 -11.91 -16.64 -13.51
N GLU A 142 -13.07 -16.37 -12.90
CA GLU A 142 -13.93 -15.28 -13.35
C GLU A 142 -13.36 -13.93 -12.91
N LEU A 143 -12.78 -13.83 -11.71
CA LEU A 143 -12.14 -12.60 -11.23
C LEU A 143 -10.90 -12.27 -12.05
N LEU A 144 -10.10 -13.27 -12.41
CA LEU A 144 -8.91 -13.11 -13.23
C LEU A 144 -9.21 -12.74 -14.69
N LYS A 145 -10.42 -13.04 -15.20
CA LYS A 145 -10.85 -12.51 -16.50
C LYS A 145 -11.04 -10.99 -16.45
N ASP A 146 -11.62 -10.48 -15.37
CA ASP A 146 -11.88 -9.05 -15.18
C ASP A 146 -10.61 -8.30 -14.75
N PHE A 147 -9.78 -8.93 -13.91
CA PHE A 147 -8.60 -8.34 -13.28
C PHE A 147 -7.39 -9.30 -13.36
N PRO A 148 -6.84 -9.56 -14.56
CA PRO A 148 -5.74 -10.52 -14.75
C PRO A 148 -4.47 -10.16 -13.99
N PHE A 149 -4.27 -8.87 -13.67
CA PHE A 149 -3.11 -8.41 -12.91
C PHE A 149 -3.07 -8.95 -11.47
N LEU A 150 -4.16 -9.50 -10.93
CA LEU A 150 -4.20 -10.07 -9.58
C LEU A 150 -3.23 -11.24 -9.41
N GLU A 151 -2.88 -11.97 -10.47
CA GLU A 151 -1.82 -13.00 -10.42
C GLU A 151 -0.47 -12.39 -10.03
N ILE A 152 -0.15 -11.21 -10.57
CA ILE A 152 1.09 -10.47 -10.26
C ILE A 152 1.07 -9.96 -8.82
N VAL A 153 -0.10 -9.54 -8.33
CA VAL A 153 -0.29 -9.11 -6.95
C VAL A 153 -0.10 -10.28 -6.00
N TRP A 154 -0.64 -11.46 -6.31
CA TRP A 154 -0.45 -12.67 -5.52
C TRP A 154 1.04 -13.03 -5.36
N GLU A 155 1.81 -12.96 -6.45
CA GLU A 155 3.27 -13.16 -6.36
C GLU A 155 3.98 -12.07 -5.54
N SER A 156 3.44 -10.85 -5.52
CA SER A 156 3.98 -9.75 -4.71
C SER A 156 3.69 -9.96 -3.21
N ILE A 157 2.51 -10.49 -2.85
CA ILE A 157 2.15 -10.82 -1.47
C ILE A 157 3.11 -11.86 -0.86
N LYS A 158 3.58 -12.83 -1.65
CA LYS A 158 4.52 -13.87 -1.18
C LYS A 158 5.89 -13.34 -0.71
N VAL A 159 6.25 -12.12 -1.11
CA VAL A 159 7.50 -11.45 -0.73
C VAL A 159 7.23 -10.21 0.13
N ASP A 160 6.06 -10.15 0.76
CA ASP A 160 5.69 -9.06 1.64
C ASP A 160 6.62 -8.95 2.86
N VAL A 161 6.92 -7.71 3.23
CA VAL A 161 7.63 -7.38 4.46
C VAL A 161 6.65 -6.64 5.37
N PRO A 162 6.06 -7.32 6.37
CA PRO A 162 5.03 -6.72 7.20
C PRO A 162 5.60 -5.60 8.07
N PHE A 163 4.76 -4.62 8.36
CA PHE A 163 5.09 -3.60 9.34
C PHE A 163 5.14 -4.20 10.75
N PRO A 164 5.95 -3.64 11.66
CA PRO A 164 5.92 -4.03 13.07
C PRO A 164 4.51 -3.82 13.63
N VAL A 165 3.93 -4.83 14.28
CA VAL A 165 2.61 -4.75 14.91
C VAL A 165 2.79 -4.66 16.42
N MET A 166 2.82 -3.42 16.93
CA MET A 166 2.91 -3.10 18.36
C MET A 166 2.05 -1.86 18.68
N PRO A 167 1.66 -1.63 19.95
CA PRO A 167 0.83 -0.49 20.32
C PRO A 167 1.37 0.87 19.87
N GLU A 168 2.70 1.00 19.82
CA GLU A 168 3.41 2.22 19.45
C GLU A 168 3.53 2.44 17.95
N THR A 169 3.21 1.44 17.12
CA THR A 169 3.36 1.47 15.65
C THR A 169 2.77 2.73 15.00
N PRO A 170 1.55 3.19 15.34
CA PRO A 170 1.00 4.41 14.74
C PRO A 170 1.85 5.65 15.00
N ARG A 171 2.32 5.82 16.24
CA ARG A 171 3.17 6.95 16.65
C ARG A 171 4.55 6.89 16.00
N LEU A 172 5.08 5.69 15.84
CA LEU A 172 6.33 5.45 15.12
C LEU A 172 6.20 5.93 13.67
N PHE A 173 5.12 5.54 12.97
CA PHE A 173 4.93 5.96 11.57
C PHE A 173 4.82 7.47 11.41
N GLU A 174 4.07 8.13 12.28
CA GLU A 174 3.93 9.59 12.27
C GLU A 174 5.29 10.27 12.45
N THR A 175 6.05 9.85 13.47
CA THR A 175 7.37 10.40 13.80
C THR A 175 8.36 10.18 12.65
N LEU A 176 8.47 8.93 12.19
CA LEU A 176 9.38 8.55 11.13
C LEU A 176 9.06 9.30 9.84
N SER A 177 7.79 9.39 9.45
CA SER A 177 7.38 10.06 8.20
C SER A 177 7.84 11.51 8.15
N GLY A 178 7.71 12.26 9.26
CA GLY A 178 8.16 13.66 9.33
C GLY A 178 9.68 13.80 9.14
N TYR A 179 10.47 12.97 9.81
CA TYR A 179 11.93 12.99 9.67
C TYR A 179 12.38 12.58 8.27
N LEU A 180 11.80 11.52 7.70
CA LEU A 180 12.11 11.09 6.33
C LEU A 180 11.78 12.21 5.33
N GLN A 181 10.63 12.88 5.49
CA GLN A 181 10.24 14.01 4.65
C GLN A 181 11.25 15.16 4.72
N SER A 182 11.68 15.55 5.92
CA SER A 182 12.68 16.61 6.12
C SER A 182 14.03 16.28 5.45
N ALA A 183 14.42 15.00 5.46
CA ALA A 183 15.65 14.52 4.83
C ALA A 183 15.57 14.61 3.30
N VAL A 184 14.43 14.21 2.73
CA VAL A 184 14.16 14.27 1.28
C VAL A 184 14.06 15.73 0.80
N LEU A 185 13.51 16.63 1.62
CA LEU A 185 13.51 18.08 1.36
C LEU A 185 14.91 18.71 1.48
N GLY A 186 15.84 18.05 2.16
CA GLY A 186 17.20 18.54 2.39
C GLY A 186 17.32 19.48 3.60
N GLU A 187 16.30 19.53 4.46
CA GLU A 187 16.31 20.30 5.71
C GLU A 187 17.21 19.64 6.76
N LYS A 188 17.34 18.31 6.70
CA LYS A 188 18.28 17.52 7.49
C LYS A 188 19.16 16.67 6.60
N THR A 189 20.35 16.31 7.10
CA THR A 189 21.14 15.24 6.49
C THR A 189 20.40 13.91 6.68
N PHE A 190 20.64 12.95 5.77
CA PHE A 190 20.02 11.62 5.89
C PHE A 190 20.34 10.95 7.22
N LYS A 191 21.60 11.05 7.67
CA LYS A 191 22.04 10.48 8.94
C LYS A 191 21.31 11.12 10.13
N ASN A 192 21.26 12.45 10.20
CA ASN A 192 20.62 13.12 11.33
C ASN A 192 19.11 12.83 11.37
N ALA A 193 18.44 12.82 10.21
CA ALA A 193 17.02 12.48 10.15
C ALA A 193 16.73 11.07 10.67
N LEU A 194 17.59 10.09 10.34
CA LEU A 194 17.42 8.71 10.81
C LEU A 194 17.83 8.52 12.28
N ASP A 195 18.84 9.23 12.77
CA ASP A 195 19.26 9.14 14.18
C ASP A 195 18.26 9.81 15.13
N GLU A 196 17.54 10.85 14.67
CA GLU A 196 16.55 11.58 15.46
C GLU A 196 15.14 10.99 15.43
N ALA A 197 14.86 10.09 14.47
CA ALA A 197 13.58 9.41 14.28
C ALA A 197 13.41 8.20 15.20
#